data_AF-A0A972MSW0-F1
#
_entry.id   AF-A0A972MSW0-F1
#
_cell.length_a   1.000
_cell.length_b   1.000
_cell.length_c   1.000
_cell.angle_alpha   90.00
_cell.angle_beta   90.00
_cell.angle_gamma   90.00
#
_symmetry.space_group_name_H-M   'P 1'
#
loop_
_entity.id
_entity.type
_entity.pdbx_description
1 polymer ?
#
loop_
_entity_poly.entity_id
_entity_poly.type
_entity_poly.pdbx_seq_one_letter_code
_entity_poly.pdbx_strand_id
1 'polypeptide(L)'
;MVEIRDPKTDIPKIIEEVKAAKIAKIQELLAQIDRLKSRIEAQKEELREELLETFEEIEKAIQNLPDKEEAQRILDEYKLSSLEFLGILAETTEAALINALERAENIKETVSEITKDLTYQNIDIQVDPRHIKDVSKTILQVASNLAAASVNYADEILEGAIVGVKQGIKKSIQKFSDTIEFTPEEARTLIVQNYEDIIQNLPHIDEIYLQTIEEVAAASEPGIKERMAAIAKNSENLFEKLKNEAELTVMAMKRKFEDLIKDKAALSINTEEAKKLGLRAFSKAKETLENAIKGAKDAIGK
;
A
#
# COMPACT_ATOMS: atom_id res chain seq x y z
N MET A 1 -56.41 8.71 16.49
CA MET A 1 -56.85 7.56 15.67
C MET A 1 -57.08 8.08 14.27
N VAL A 2 -56.56 7.40 13.25
CA VAL A 2 -56.81 7.80 11.86
C VAL A 2 -58.22 7.35 11.48
N GLU A 3 -59.10 8.29 11.14
CA GLU A 3 -60.45 7.99 10.67
C GLU A 3 -60.38 7.59 9.18
N ILE A 4 -60.85 6.38 8.86
CA ILE A 4 -61.00 5.91 7.48
C ILE A 4 -62.50 5.96 7.14
N ARG A 5 -62.88 6.83 6.21
CA ARG A 5 -64.26 7.06 5.78
C ARG A 5 -64.53 6.41 4.43
N ASP A 6 -63.57 6.49 3.48
CA ASP A 6 -63.53 5.70 2.25
C ASP A 6 -62.18 4.95 2.17
N PRO A 7 -62.17 3.63 2.41
CA PRO A 7 -60.95 2.83 2.38
C PRO A 7 -60.18 2.92 1.05
N LYS A 8 -60.86 3.13 -0.10
CA LYS A 8 -60.19 3.20 -1.41
C LYS A 8 -59.43 4.50 -1.60
N THR A 9 -59.82 5.57 -0.91
CA THR A 9 -59.20 6.89 -1.06
C THR A 9 -58.32 7.25 0.12
N ASP A 10 -58.76 6.93 1.34
CA ASP A 10 -58.10 7.34 2.57
C ASP A 10 -56.83 6.52 2.82
N ILE A 11 -56.87 5.18 2.62
CA ILE A 11 -55.71 4.32 2.87
C ILE A 11 -54.50 4.69 1.98
N PRO A 12 -54.63 4.84 0.65
CA PRO A 12 -53.50 5.26 -0.19
C PRO A 12 -52.96 6.63 0.21
N LYS A 13 -53.85 7.57 0.59
CA LYS A 13 -53.48 8.93 0.96
C LYS A 13 -52.69 8.97 2.27
N ILE A 14 -53.14 8.24 3.29
CA ILE A 14 -52.44 8.12 4.58
C ILE A 14 -51.06 7.47 4.38
N ILE A 15 -50.98 6.42 3.55
CA ILE A 15 -49.71 5.75 3.25
C ILE A 15 -48.76 6.69 2.51
N GLU A 16 -49.24 7.43 1.50
CA GLU A 16 -48.41 8.39 0.77
C GLU A 16 -47.98 9.57 1.64
N GLU A 17 -48.80 10.07 2.57
CA GLU A 17 -48.37 11.11 3.52
C GLU A 17 -47.22 10.63 4.43
N VAL A 18 -47.32 9.42 4.99
CA VAL A 18 -46.26 8.85 5.84
C VAL A 18 -44.99 8.59 5.03
N LYS A 19 -45.14 8.06 3.81
CA LYS A 19 -44.04 7.76 2.91
C LYS A 19 -43.34 9.02 2.42
N ALA A 20 -44.09 10.05 2.01
CA ALA A 20 -43.54 11.33 1.57
C ALA A 20 -42.69 12.00 2.66
N ALA A 21 -43.17 12.00 3.91
CA ALA A 21 -42.40 12.56 5.03
C ALA A 21 -41.07 11.82 5.26
N LYS A 22 -41.07 10.48 5.15
CA LYS A 22 -39.84 9.67 5.29
C LYS A 22 -38.91 9.82 4.09
N ILE A 23 -39.43 9.84 2.87
CA ILE A 23 -38.65 10.06 1.64
C ILE A 23 -37.96 11.42 1.68
N ALA A 24 -38.68 12.48 2.07
CA ALA A 24 -38.09 13.81 2.21
C ALA A 24 -36.93 13.82 3.21
N LYS A 25 -37.07 13.13 4.36
CA LYS A 25 -35.98 13.02 5.33
C LYS A 25 -34.79 12.21 4.81
N ILE A 26 -35.04 11.14 4.06
CA ILE A 26 -33.98 10.36 3.41
C ILE A 26 -33.22 11.23 2.40
N GLN A 27 -33.91 12.00 1.57
CA GLN A 27 -33.30 12.92 0.62
C GLN A 27 -32.46 13.99 1.30
N GLU A 28 -32.93 14.54 2.41
CA GLU A 28 -32.17 15.49 3.23
C GLU A 28 -30.88 14.86 3.77
N LEU A 29 -30.95 13.63 4.30
CA LEU A 29 -29.79 12.90 4.81
C LEU A 29 -28.78 12.57 3.70
N LEU A 30 -29.25 12.17 2.52
CA LEU A 30 -28.38 11.95 1.35
C LEU A 30 -27.65 13.23 0.96
N ALA A 31 -28.35 14.37 0.90
CA ALA A 31 -27.71 15.66 0.62
C ALA A 31 -26.70 16.07 1.72
N GLN A 32 -26.93 15.71 2.98
CA GLN A 32 -25.95 15.90 4.05
C GLN A 32 -24.72 15.03 3.89
N ILE A 33 -24.90 13.76 3.48
CA ILE A 33 -23.79 12.86 3.16
C ILE A 33 -22.93 13.45 2.04
N ASP A 34 -23.53 13.96 0.96
CA ASP A 34 -22.79 14.55 -0.16
C ASP A 34 -21.99 15.80 0.26
N ARG A 35 -22.58 16.65 1.13
CA ARG A 35 -21.88 17.80 1.70
C ARG A 35 -20.73 17.39 2.61
N LEU A 36 -20.93 16.39 3.45
CA LEU A 36 -19.89 15.87 4.35
C LEU A 36 -18.74 15.27 3.54
N LYS A 37 -19.04 14.48 2.51
CA LYS A 37 -18.03 13.95 1.57
C LYS A 37 -17.22 15.07 0.93
N SER A 38 -17.90 16.08 0.36
CA SER A 38 -17.22 17.22 -0.28
C SER A 38 -16.31 17.97 0.70
N ARG A 39 -16.73 18.12 1.96
CA ARG A 39 -15.93 18.78 3.00
C ARG A 39 -14.73 17.94 3.45
N ILE A 40 -14.89 16.62 3.52
CA ILE A 40 -13.79 15.70 3.80
C ILE A 40 -12.73 15.80 2.70
N GLU A 41 -13.13 15.78 1.43
CA GLU A 41 -12.20 15.90 0.32
C GLU A 41 -11.48 17.26 0.32
N ALA A 42 -12.19 18.36 0.61
CA ALA A 42 -11.55 19.66 0.75
C ALA A 42 -10.50 19.70 1.89
N GLN A 43 -10.79 19.05 3.04
CA GLN A 43 -9.85 18.98 4.16
C GLN A 43 -8.65 18.07 3.86
N LYS A 44 -8.84 17.00 3.10
CA LYS A 44 -7.72 16.16 2.63
C LYS A 44 -6.79 16.95 1.71
N GLU A 45 -7.34 17.74 0.80
CA GLU A 45 -6.54 18.55 -0.11
C GLU A 45 -5.78 19.66 0.63
N GLU A 46 -6.43 20.35 1.58
CA GLU A 46 -5.77 21.33 2.44
C GLU A 46 -4.63 20.69 3.26
N LEU A 47 -4.88 19.52 3.87
CA LEU A 47 -3.84 18.77 4.58
C LEU A 47 -2.70 18.31 3.66
N ARG A 48 -3.01 17.98 2.40
CA ARG A 48 -2.00 17.60 1.39
C ARG A 48 -1.09 18.77 1.07
N GLU A 49 -1.65 19.94 0.82
CA GLU A 49 -0.89 21.16 0.56
C GLU A 49 0.01 21.49 1.77
N GLU A 50 -0.54 21.49 2.99
CA GLU A 50 0.21 21.76 4.21
C GLU A 50 1.36 20.76 4.43
N LEU A 51 1.12 19.47 4.20
CA LEU A 51 2.15 18.44 4.35
C LEU A 51 3.24 18.57 3.30
N LEU A 52 2.90 18.87 2.04
CA LEU A 52 3.90 19.09 0.99
C LEU A 52 4.79 20.29 1.29
N GLU A 53 4.20 21.42 1.71
CA GLU A 53 4.95 22.60 2.16
C GLU A 53 5.86 22.26 3.34
N THR A 54 5.33 21.55 4.33
CA THR A 54 6.11 21.11 5.50
C THR A 54 7.28 20.21 5.11
N PHE A 55 7.06 19.25 4.20
CA PHE A 55 8.14 18.39 3.71
C PHE A 55 9.22 19.19 2.99
N GLU A 56 8.85 20.15 2.14
CA GLU A 56 9.82 21.02 1.48
C GLU A 56 10.64 21.87 2.46
N GLU A 57 10.01 22.38 3.52
CA GLU A 57 10.70 23.12 4.57
C GLU A 57 11.69 22.25 5.32
N ILE A 58 11.29 21.02 5.66
CA ILE A 58 12.18 20.07 6.34
C ILE A 58 13.32 19.65 5.40
N GLU A 59 13.06 19.39 4.12
CA GLU A 59 14.10 19.08 3.11
C GLU A 59 15.17 20.19 3.05
N LYS A 60 14.74 21.46 3.04
CA LYS A 60 15.65 22.62 3.07
C LYS A 60 16.48 22.66 4.37
N ALA A 61 15.86 22.35 5.52
CA ALA A 61 16.56 22.30 6.80
C ALA A 61 17.58 21.16 6.86
N ILE A 62 17.26 20.00 6.28
CA ILE A 62 18.12 18.81 6.25
C ILE A 62 19.43 19.06 5.49
N GLN A 63 19.43 19.92 4.46
CA GLN A 63 20.64 20.23 3.67
C GLN A 63 21.82 20.70 4.52
N ASN A 64 21.55 21.31 5.69
CA ASN A 64 22.56 21.85 6.58
C ASN A 64 22.97 20.89 7.72
N LEU A 65 22.37 19.69 7.79
CA LEU A 65 22.66 18.73 8.85
C LEU A 65 23.90 17.88 8.53
N PRO A 66 24.71 17.56 9.56
CA PRO A 66 25.87 16.67 9.40
C PRO A 66 25.47 15.23 9.02
N ASP A 67 24.28 14.78 9.38
CA ASP A 67 23.74 13.44 9.12
C ASP A 67 22.57 13.48 8.09
N LYS A 68 22.68 14.35 7.07
CA LYS A 68 21.62 14.63 6.08
C LYS A 68 21.02 13.40 5.39
N GLU A 69 21.81 12.35 5.15
CA GLU A 69 21.37 11.14 4.44
C GLU A 69 20.47 10.23 5.28
N GLU A 70 20.59 10.25 6.61
CA GLU A 70 19.67 9.54 7.51
C GLU A 70 18.40 10.37 7.73
N ALA A 71 18.55 11.68 7.95
CA ALA A 71 17.41 12.59 8.11
C ALA A 71 16.53 12.63 6.85
N GLN A 72 17.13 12.64 5.65
CA GLN A 72 16.38 12.60 4.39
C GLN A 72 15.60 11.28 4.26
N ARG A 73 16.19 10.14 4.63
CA ARG A 73 15.50 8.84 4.58
C ARG A 73 14.28 8.78 5.49
N ILE A 74 14.42 9.28 6.73
CA ILE A 74 13.30 9.34 7.68
C ILE A 74 12.20 10.25 7.13
N LEU A 75 12.57 11.39 6.54
CA LEU A 75 11.60 12.28 5.91
C LEU A 75 10.88 11.61 4.75
N ASP A 76 11.60 10.89 3.89
CA ASP A 76 11.04 10.18 2.73
C ASP A 76 10.06 9.08 3.18
N GLU A 77 10.35 8.36 4.27
CA GLU A 77 9.46 7.37 4.89
C GLU A 77 8.17 8.01 5.42
N TYR A 78 8.27 9.11 6.17
CA TYR A 78 7.09 9.83 6.65
C TYR A 78 6.29 10.46 5.52
N LYS A 79 6.97 10.94 4.46
CA LYS A 79 6.34 11.49 3.25
C LYS A 79 5.55 10.41 2.53
N LEU A 80 6.13 9.23 2.32
CA LEU A 80 5.43 8.11 1.69
C LEU A 80 4.19 7.68 2.49
N SER A 81 4.34 7.44 3.80
CA SER A 81 3.23 7.05 4.67
C SER A 81 2.13 8.12 4.77
N SER A 82 2.52 9.40 4.84
CA SER A 82 1.56 10.52 4.91
C SER A 82 0.82 10.71 3.59
N LEU A 83 1.48 10.51 2.45
CA LEU A 83 0.85 10.62 1.12
C LEU A 83 -0.10 9.45 0.83
N GLU A 84 0.17 8.26 1.36
CA GLU A 84 -0.80 7.16 1.38
C GLU A 84 -2.03 7.50 2.24
N PHE A 85 -1.82 8.09 3.42
CA PHE A 85 -2.93 8.56 4.27
C PHE A 85 -3.78 9.63 3.57
N LEU A 86 -3.16 10.49 2.76
CA LEU A 86 -3.82 11.53 1.95
C LEU A 86 -4.51 10.99 0.69
N GLY A 87 -4.57 9.67 0.49
CA GLY A 87 -5.32 9.07 -0.62
C GLY A 87 -4.66 9.22 -1.99
N ILE A 88 -3.40 9.66 -2.11
CA ILE A 88 -2.72 9.77 -3.41
C ILE A 88 -2.65 8.42 -4.12
N LEU A 89 -2.31 7.36 -3.38
CA LEU A 89 -2.30 6.00 -3.92
C LEU A 89 -3.70 5.61 -4.41
N ALA A 90 -4.75 5.95 -3.66
CA ALA A 90 -6.12 5.67 -4.06
C ALA A 90 -6.51 6.41 -5.35
N GLU A 91 -6.26 7.72 -5.43
CA GLU A 91 -6.54 8.55 -6.60
C GLU A 91 -5.74 8.11 -7.84
N THR A 92 -4.45 7.83 -7.66
CA THR A 92 -3.56 7.36 -8.74
C THR A 92 -4.02 5.99 -9.24
N THR A 93 -4.39 5.09 -8.32
CA THR A 93 -4.94 3.78 -8.68
C THR A 93 -6.24 3.95 -9.44
N GLU A 94 -7.16 4.78 -8.96
CA GLU A 94 -8.47 5.01 -9.59
C GLU A 94 -8.31 5.56 -11.00
N ALA A 95 -7.49 6.59 -11.17
CA ALA A 95 -7.21 7.19 -12.47
C ALA A 95 -6.56 6.19 -13.44
N ALA A 96 -5.60 5.39 -12.99
CA ALA A 96 -4.94 4.38 -13.83
C ALA A 96 -5.92 3.27 -14.27
N LEU A 97 -6.76 2.80 -13.35
CA LEU A 97 -7.73 1.74 -13.63
C LEU A 97 -8.89 2.23 -14.51
N ILE A 98 -9.40 3.45 -14.32
CA ILE A 98 -10.41 4.04 -15.21
C ILE A 98 -9.86 4.15 -16.63
N ASN A 99 -8.65 4.70 -16.79
CA ASN A 99 -7.99 4.79 -18.10
C ASN A 99 -7.81 3.42 -18.77
N ALA A 100 -7.52 2.38 -17.99
CA ALA A 100 -7.40 1.02 -18.50
C ALA A 100 -8.76 0.48 -18.98
N LEU A 101 -9.83 0.67 -18.20
CA LEU A 101 -11.18 0.23 -18.54
C LEU A 101 -11.72 0.93 -19.80
N GLU A 102 -11.37 2.19 -20.03
CA GLU A 102 -11.78 2.94 -21.22
C GLU A 102 -11.11 2.44 -22.51
N ARG A 103 -9.97 1.74 -22.41
CA ARG A 103 -9.09 1.44 -23.56
C ARG A 103 -8.90 -0.04 -23.86
N ALA A 104 -9.21 -0.94 -22.91
CA ALA A 104 -8.73 -2.32 -22.98
C ALA A 104 -9.79 -3.33 -23.46
N GLU A 105 -9.41 -4.16 -24.43
CA GLU A 105 -10.12 -5.43 -24.75
C GLU A 105 -9.76 -6.56 -23.78
N ASN A 106 -8.70 -6.41 -22.97
CA ASN A 106 -8.22 -7.39 -21.99
C ASN A 106 -8.06 -6.75 -20.61
N ILE A 107 -9.20 -6.53 -19.95
CA ILE A 107 -9.30 -5.79 -18.69
C ILE A 107 -8.50 -6.48 -17.59
N LYS A 108 -8.67 -7.79 -17.41
CA LYS A 108 -8.00 -8.54 -16.34
C LYS A 108 -6.48 -8.40 -16.38
N GLU A 109 -5.86 -8.59 -17.54
CA GLU A 109 -4.41 -8.51 -17.69
C GLU A 109 -3.91 -7.08 -17.49
N THR A 110 -4.62 -6.09 -18.05
CA THR A 110 -4.25 -4.69 -17.90
C THR A 110 -4.34 -4.22 -16.44
N VAL A 111 -5.42 -4.57 -15.74
CA VAL A 111 -5.60 -4.28 -14.31
C VAL A 111 -4.53 -4.99 -13.48
N SER A 112 -4.16 -6.23 -13.83
CA SER A 112 -3.09 -6.96 -13.15
C SER A 112 -1.73 -6.28 -13.31
N GLU A 113 -1.38 -5.82 -14.51
CA GLU A 113 -0.09 -5.15 -14.75
C GLU A 113 -0.01 -3.81 -14.02
N ILE A 114 -1.09 -3.00 -14.06
CA ILE A 114 -1.15 -1.71 -13.36
C ILE A 114 -1.05 -1.89 -11.86
N THR A 115 -1.86 -2.78 -11.27
CA THR A 115 -1.84 -2.97 -9.82
C THR A 115 -0.54 -3.62 -9.34
N LYS A 116 0.09 -4.48 -10.15
CA LYS A 116 1.44 -4.99 -9.90
C LYS A 116 2.47 -3.85 -9.83
N ASP A 117 2.49 -2.97 -10.81
CA ASP A 117 3.48 -1.90 -10.87
C ASP A 117 3.28 -0.86 -9.76
N LEU A 118 2.03 -0.47 -9.47
CA LEU A 118 1.70 0.40 -8.35
C LEU A 118 2.11 -0.24 -7.02
N THR A 119 1.77 -1.51 -6.80
CA THR A 119 2.15 -2.23 -5.58
C THR A 119 3.66 -2.34 -5.43
N TYR A 120 4.35 -2.69 -6.52
CA TYR A 120 5.81 -2.78 -6.53
C TYR A 120 6.43 -1.42 -6.18
N GLN A 121 6.08 -0.35 -6.89
CA GLN A 121 6.67 0.98 -6.69
C GLN A 121 6.47 1.53 -5.27
N ASN A 122 5.33 1.23 -4.64
CA ASN A 122 5.02 1.74 -3.30
C ASN A 122 5.61 0.86 -2.17
N ILE A 123 5.87 -0.43 -2.40
CA ILE A 123 6.49 -1.34 -1.40
C ILE A 123 8.02 -1.40 -1.52
N ASP A 124 8.58 -1.18 -2.72
CA ASP A 124 9.99 -1.41 -3.09
C ASP A 124 11.04 -0.79 -2.15
N ILE A 125 10.68 0.25 -1.41
CA ILE A 125 11.61 0.96 -0.50
C ILE A 125 11.52 0.43 0.94
N GLN A 126 10.42 -0.23 1.32
CA GLN A 126 10.15 -0.68 2.69
C GLN A 126 9.31 -1.96 2.71
N VAL A 127 9.96 -3.11 2.68
CA VAL A 127 9.29 -4.41 2.89
C VAL A 127 8.98 -4.59 4.39
N ASP A 128 7.93 -3.89 4.84
CA ASP A 128 7.30 -4.01 6.17
C ASP A 128 5.89 -4.63 6.00
N PRO A 129 5.52 -5.67 6.77
CA PRO A 129 4.22 -6.33 6.60
C PRO A 129 2.98 -5.44 6.83
N ARG A 130 3.06 -4.39 7.65
CA ARG A 130 1.98 -3.40 7.80
C ARG A 130 1.88 -2.53 6.55
N HIS A 131 3.02 -2.06 6.06
CA HIS A 131 3.07 -1.27 4.82
C HIS A 131 2.50 -2.05 3.62
N ILE A 132 2.89 -3.34 3.50
CA ILE A 132 2.34 -4.23 2.48
C ILE A 132 0.82 -4.36 2.61
N LYS A 133 0.30 -4.49 3.83
CA LYS A 133 -1.14 -4.55 4.10
C LYS A 133 -1.83 -3.25 3.67
N ASP A 134 -1.30 -2.09 4.04
CA ASP A 134 -1.91 -0.78 3.79
C ASP A 134 -1.96 -0.44 2.29
N VAL A 135 -0.85 -0.66 1.56
CA VAL A 135 -0.79 -0.55 0.09
C VAL A 135 -1.83 -1.46 -0.56
N SER A 136 -1.84 -2.74 -0.17
CA SER A 136 -2.72 -3.75 -0.75
C SER A 136 -4.18 -3.41 -0.52
N LYS A 137 -4.52 -3.01 0.70
CA LYS A 137 -5.87 -2.61 1.08
C LYS A 137 -6.37 -1.43 0.25
N THR A 138 -5.52 -0.42 0.08
CA THR A 138 -5.87 0.78 -0.71
C THR A 138 -6.17 0.43 -2.16
N ILE A 139 -5.27 -0.32 -2.82
CA ILE A 139 -5.43 -0.70 -4.23
C ILE A 139 -6.67 -1.60 -4.42
N LEU A 140 -6.85 -2.60 -3.55
CA LEU A 140 -7.99 -3.52 -3.62
C LEU A 140 -9.33 -2.81 -3.33
N GLN A 141 -9.35 -1.82 -2.43
CA GLN A 141 -10.56 -1.05 -2.15
C GLN A 141 -11.00 -0.23 -3.37
N VAL A 142 -10.04 0.41 -4.06
CA VAL A 142 -10.33 1.14 -5.31
C VAL A 142 -10.85 0.19 -6.39
N ALA A 143 -10.18 -0.95 -6.60
CA ALA A 143 -10.62 -1.96 -7.56
C ALA A 143 -12.02 -2.50 -7.24
N SER A 144 -12.33 -2.74 -5.95
CA SER A 144 -13.66 -3.12 -5.48
C SER A 144 -14.73 -2.09 -5.82
N ASN A 145 -14.43 -0.80 -5.58
CA ASN A 145 -15.37 0.28 -5.87
C ASN A 145 -15.63 0.40 -7.39
N LEU A 146 -14.60 0.26 -8.22
CA LEU A 146 -14.72 0.26 -9.68
C LEU A 146 -15.47 -0.97 -10.20
N ALA A 147 -15.24 -2.14 -9.62
CA ALA A 147 -15.97 -3.37 -9.95
C ALA A 147 -17.46 -3.25 -9.61
N ALA A 148 -17.81 -2.59 -8.49
CA ALA A 148 -19.20 -2.29 -8.15
C ALA A 148 -19.87 -1.38 -9.20
N ALA A 149 -19.13 -0.36 -9.67
CA ALA A 149 -19.60 0.56 -10.71
C ALA A 149 -19.66 -0.08 -12.11
N SER A 150 -18.84 -1.12 -12.36
CA SER A 150 -18.65 -1.75 -13.68
C SER A 150 -19.03 -3.23 -13.65
N VAL A 151 -20.29 -3.53 -13.34
CA VAL A 151 -20.78 -4.90 -13.09
C VAL A 151 -20.40 -5.92 -14.18
N ASN A 152 -20.37 -5.51 -15.45
CA ASN A 152 -20.02 -6.39 -16.57
C ASN A 152 -18.56 -6.83 -16.60
N TYR A 153 -17.68 -6.15 -15.87
CA TYR A 153 -16.25 -6.40 -15.80
C TYR A 153 -15.78 -6.65 -14.36
N ALA A 154 -16.71 -6.87 -13.43
CA ALA A 154 -16.42 -6.95 -12.02
C ALA A 154 -15.45 -8.09 -11.70
N ASP A 155 -15.62 -9.26 -12.31
CA ASP A 155 -14.74 -10.40 -12.07
C ASP A 155 -13.33 -10.15 -12.62
N GLU A 156 -13.24 -9.59 -13.83
CA GLU A 156 -11.96 -9.27 -14.47
C GLU A 156 -11.17 -8.21 -13.70
N ILE A 157 -11.85 -7.17 -13.20
CA ILE A 157 -11.24 -6.12 -12.37
C ILE A 157 -10.73 -6.71 -11.05
N LEU A 158 -11.58 -7.47 -10.35
CA LEU A 158 -11.23 -8.03 -9.04
C LEU A 158 -10.12 -9.08 -9.14
N GLU A 159 -10.23 -10.01 -10.09
CA GLU A 159 -9.20 -11.02 -10.33
C GLU A 159 -7.88 -10.39 -10.77
N GLY A 160 -7.94 -9.42 -11.69
CA GLY A 160 -6.78 -8.68 -12.14
C GLY A 160 -6.07 -7.98 -10.97
N ALA A 161 -6.82 -7.25 -10.15
CA ALA A 161 -6.26 -6.52 -9.01
C ALA A 161 -5.65 -7.45 -7.96
N ILE A 162 -6.35 -8.53 -7.58
CA ILE A 162 -5.85 -9.49 -6.59
C ILE A 162 -4.57 -10.19 -7.09
N VAL A 163 -4.52 -10.54 -8.38
CA VAL A 163 -3.31 -11.16 -8.97
C VAL A 163 -2.17 -10.16 -9.08
N GLY A 164 -2.45 -8.94 -9.53
CA GLY A 164 -1.44 -7.90 -9.73
C GLY A 164 -0.81 -7.44 -8.42
N VAL A 165 -1.60 -7.10 -7.41
CA VAL A 165 -1.09 -6.72 -6.08
C VAL A 165 -0.16 -7.79 -5.54
N LYS A 166 -0.57 -9.06 -5.58
CA LYS A 166 0.27 -10.19 -5.17
C LYS A 166 1.59 -10.27 -5.95
N GLN A 167 1.56 -10.09 -7.27
CA GLN A 167 2.78 -10.07 -8.08
C GLN A 167 3.71 -8.92 -7.69
N GLY A 168 3.16 -7.75 -7.38
CA GLY A 168 3.90 -6.59 -6.91
C GLY A 168 4.56 -6.83 -5.55
N ILE A 169 3.83 -7.42 -4.60
CA ILE A 169 4.40 -7.84 -3.30
C ILE A 169 5.56 -8.80 -3.53
N LYS A 170 5.35 -9.85 -4.32
CA LYS A 170 6.38 -10.85 -4.62
C LYS A 170 7.64 -10.19 -5.19
N LYS A 171 7.48 -9.31 -6.18
CA LYS A 171 8.61 -8.61 -6.83
C LYS A 171 9.37 -7.72 -5.85
N SER A 172 8.66 -7.10 -4.91
CA SER A 172 9.26 -6.27 -3.85
C SER A 172 10.07 -7.11 -2.86
N ILE A 173 9.52 -8.26 -2.42
CA ILE A 173 10.23 -9.22 -1.56
C ILE A 173 11.48 -9.75 -2.25
N GLN A 174 11.39 -10.11 -3.54
CA GLN A 174 12.54 -10.56 -4.34
C GLN A 174 13.65 -9.51 -4.39
N LYS A 175 13.31 -8.27 -4.74
CA LYS A 175 14.30 -7.19 -4.78
C LYS A 175 14.90 -6.89 -3.40
N PHE A 176 14.11 -7.00 -2.34
CA PHE A 176 14.62 -6.85 -0.98
C PHE A 176 15.58 -7.98 -0.60
N SER A 177 15.27 -9.22 -0.97
CA SER A 177 16.18 -10.37 -0.83
C SER A 177 17.50 -10.13 -1.56
N ASP A 178 17.44 -9.70 -2.82
CA ASP A 178 18.64 -9.37 -3.61
C ASP A 178 19.44 -8.26 -2.91
N THR A 179 18.76 -7.21 -2.43
CA THR A 179 19.40 -6.11 -1.70
C THR A 179 20.15 -6.62 -0.48
N ILE A 180 19.55 -7.50 0.32
CA ILE A 180 20.21 -8.13 1.48
C ILE A 180 21.41 -8.98 1.05
N GLU A 181 21.27 -9.76 -0.01
CA GLU A 181 22.33 -10.67 -0.47
C GLU A 181 23.57 -9.92 -0.95
N PHE A 182 23.37 -8.82 -1.68
CA PHE A 182 24.45 -8.01 -2.27
C PHE A 182 24.94 -6.86 -1.37
N THR A 183 24.38 -6.68 -0.17
CA THR A 183 24.83 -5.65 0.76
C THR A 183 26.21 -6.00 1.37
N PRO A 184 27.21 -5.10 1.29
CA PRO A 184 28.52 -5.27 1.94
C PRO A 184 28.42 -5.37 3.48
N GLU A 185 29.36 -6.06 4.12
CA GLU A 185 29.44 -6.22 5.59
C GLU A 185 29.30 -4.88 6.34
N GLU A 186 29.98 -3.86 5.85
CA GLU A 186 30.07 -2.53 6.45
C GLU A 186 28.76 -1.74 6.40
N ALA A 187 27.85 -2.13 5.50
CA ALA A 187 26.56 -1.51 5.28
C ALA A 187 25.41 -2.24 5.98
N ARG A 188 25.69 -3.39 6.62
CA ARG A 188 24.67 -4.27 7.20
C ARG A 188 23.86 -3.62 8.31
N THR A 189 24.49 -2.79 9.14
CA THR A 189 23.81 -2.11 10.27
C THR A 189 22.70 -1.15 9.83
N LEU A 190 22.69 -0.73 8.56
CA LEU A 190 21.64 0.13 7.98
C LEU A 190 20.36 -0.63 7.63
N ILE A 191 20.43 -1.96 7.48
CA ILE A 191 19.29 -2.84 7.13
C ILE A 191 18.60 -3.39 8.39
N VAL A 192 19.21 -3.23 9.57
CA VAL A 192 18.79 -3.87 10.83
C VAL A 192 17.63 -3.13 11.55
N GLN A 193 17.16 -2.00 11.03
CA GLN A 193 15.98 -1.33 11.58
C GLN A 193 14.73 -2.07 11.10
N ASN A 194 13.86 -2.47 12.05
CA ASN A 194 12.67 -3.34 11.87
C ASN A 194 12.94 -4.82 11.53
N TYR A 195 14.19 -5.30 11.67
CA TYR A 195 14.57 -6.70 11.36
C TYR A 195 13.74 -7.75 12.12
N GLU A 196 13.40 -7.50 13.39
CA GLU A 196 12.63 -8.44 14.22
C GLU A 196 11.21 -8.59 13.69
N ASP A 197 10.58 -7.47 13.36
CA ASP A 197 9.22 -7.42 12.80
C ASP A 197 9.17 -8.11 11.43
N ILE A 198 10.17 -7.89 10.58
CA ILE A 198 10.26 -8.53 9.26
C ILE A 198 10.48 -10.05 9.41
N ILE A 199 11.40 -10.49 10.26
CA ILE A 199 11.63 -11.93 10.47
C ILE A 199 10.41 -12.63 11.05
N GLN A 200 9.69 -11.97 11.96
CA GLN A 200 8.51 -12.54 12.59
C GLN A 200 7.33 -12.60 11.63
N ASN A 201 7.08 -11.53 10.86
CA ASN A 201 5.81 -11.36 10.17
C ASN A 201 5.89 -11.59 8.65
N LEU A 202 7.06 -11.43 8.00
CA LEU A 202 7.19 -11.68 6.56
C LEU A 202 6.86 -13.13 6.16
N PRO A 203 7.18 -14.18 6.93
CA PRO A 203 6.76 -15.55 6.63
C PRO A 203 5.24 -15.76 6.57
N HIS A 204 4.47 -14.86 7.18
CA HIS A 204 3.00 -14.87 7.22
C HIS A 204 2.39 -13.88 6.24
N ILE A 205 3.16 -13.37 5.27
CA ILE A 205 2.67 -12.32 4.36
C ILE A 205 1.51 -12.78 3.47
N ASP A 206 1.43 -14.08 3.19
CA ASP A 206 0.31 -14.71 2.51
C ASP A 206 -0.97 -14.68 3.35
N GLU A 207 -0.87 -14.99 4.64
CA GLU A 207 -1.97 -14.87 5.61
C GLU A 207 -2.43 -13.41 5.76
N ILE A 208 -1.48 -12.48 5.88
CA ILE A 208 -1.76 -11.03 5.96
C ILE A 208 -2.47 -10.55 4.69
N TYR A 209 -2.00 -10.99 3.51
CA TYR A 209 -2.61 -10.62 2.26
C TYR A 209 -4.02 -11.22 2.09
N LEU A 210 -4.23 -12.47 2.49
CA LEU A 210 -5.55 -13.10 2.49
C LEU A 210 -6.52 -12.35 3.42
N GLN A 211 -6.10 -12.04 4.65
CA GLN A 211 -6.88 -11.23 5.58
C GLN A 211 -7.22 -9.85 5.00
N THR A 212 -6.29 -9.26 4.25
CA THR A 212 -6.54 -7.97 3.57
C THR A 212 -7.65 -8.08 2.53
N ILE A 213 -7.65 -9.16 1.73
CA ILE A 213 -8.73 -9.42 0.75
C ILE A 213 -10.07 -9.61 1.49
N GLU A 214 -10.07 -10.35 2.60
CA GLU A 214 -11.27 -10.56 3.42
C GLU A 214 -11.79 -9.27 4.07
N GLU A 215 -10.89 -8.42 4.58
CA GLU A 215 -11.23 -7.10 5.14
C GLU A 215 -11.89 -6.20 4.09
N VAL A 216 -11.30 -6.11 2.89
CA VAL A 216 -11.87 -5.33 1.79
C VAL A 216 -13.22 -5.91 1.38
N ALA A 217 -13.31 -7.22 1.17
CA ALA A 217 -14.56 -7.88 0.82
C ALA A 217 -15.67 -7.64 1.87
N ALA A 218 -15.33 -7.64 3.15
CA ALA A 218 -16.28 -7.37 4.23
C ALA A 218 -16.77 -5.90 4.25
N ALA A 219 -15.95 -4.97 3.77
CA ALA A 219 -16.29 -3.55 3.63
C ALA A 219 -17.06 -3.24 2.32
N SER A 220 -17.04 -4.15 1.35
CA SER A 220 -17.70 -3.98 0.04
C SER A 220 -19.20 -4.33 0.06
N GLU A 221 -19.89 -3.89 -1.00
CA GLU A 221 -21.29 -4.24 -1.23
C GLU A 221 -21.49 -5.76 -1.38
N PRO A 222 -22.68 -6.31 -1.05
CA PRO A 222 -22.90 -7.76 -1.01
C PRO A 222 -22.46 -8.53 -2.26
N GLY A 223 -22.74 -7.99 -3.45
CA GLY A 223 -22.36 -8.62 -4.72
C GLY A 223 -20.84 -8.66 -4.96
N ILE A 224 -20.10 -7.66 -4.47
CA ILE A 224 -18.63 -7.63 -4.57
C ILE A 224 -18.00 -8.51 -3.50
N LYS A 225 -18.55 -8.50 -2.28
CA LYS A 225 -18.13 -9.38 -1.19
C LYS A 225 -18.11 -10.85 -1.61
N GLU A 226 -19.20 -11.33 -2.22
CA GLU A 226 -19.32 -12.72 -2.66
C GLU A 226 -18.29 -13.06 -3.74
N ARG A 227 -18.06 -12.16 -4.71
CA ARG A 227 -17.07 -12.33 -5.78
C ARG A 227 -15.65 -12.38 -5.23
N MET A 228 -15.27 -11.43 -4.37
CA MET A 228 -13.94 -11.40 -3.76
C MET A 228 -13.68 -12.65 -2.91
N ALA A 229 -14.68 -13.12 -2.13
CA ALA A 229 -14.56 -14.35 -1.36
C ALA A 229 -14.37 -15.59 -2.26
N ALA A 230 -15.06 -15.65 -3.39
CA ALA A 230 -14.89 -16.73 -4.37
C ALA A 230 -13.48 -16.72 -4.99
N ILE A 231 -12.97 -15.54 -5.36
CA ILE A 231 -11.62 -15.37 -5.91
C ILE A 231 -10.56 -15.76 -4.87
N ALA A 232 -10.70 -15.30 -3.62
CA ALA A 232 -9.81 -15.64 -2.51
C ALA A 232 -9.75 -17.15 -2.23
N LYS A 233 -10.90 -17.84 -2.30
CA LYS A 233 -10.97 -19.29 -2.10
C LYS A 233 -10.32 -20.08 -3.24
N ASN A 234 -10.47 -19.61 -4.48
CA ASN A 234 -9.90 -20.28 -5.66
C ASN A 234 -8.40 -20.00 -5.85
N SER A 235 -7.79 -19.21 -4.96
CA SER A 235 -6.40 -18.75 -5.08
C SER A 235 -5.41 -19.48 -4.17
N GLU A 236 -5.72 -20.66 -3.61
CA GLU A 236 -4.79 -21.46 -2.78
C GLU A 236 -3.39 -21.65 -3.41
N ASN A 237 -3.30 -21.95 -4.71
CA ASN A 237 -2.03 -22.06 -5.44
C ASN A 237 -1.31 -20.71 -5.67
N LEU A 238 -2.03 -19.59 -5.54
CA LEU A 238 -1.41 -18.28 -5.59
C LEU A 238 -0.59 -18.06 -4.29
N PHE A 239 -1.11 -18.38 -3.11
CA PHE A 239 -0.46 -18.04 -1.84
C PHE A 239 0.83 -18.84 -1.56
N GLU A 240 0.91 -20.11 -1.96
CA GLU A 240 2.07 -20.98 -1.69
C GLU A 240 3.40 -20.45 -2.25
N LYS A 241 3.37 -19.82 -3.44
CA LYS A 241 4.57 -19.22 -4.05
C LYS A 241 5.04 -17.93 -3.36
N LEU A 242 4.13 -17.21 -2.71
CA LEU A 242 4.47 -15.97 -2.00
C LEU A 242 5.15 -16.30 -0.66
N LYS A 243 4.60 -17.28 0.06
CA LYS A 243 5.17 -17.81 1.29
C LYS A 243 6.60 -18.32 1.12
N ASN A 244 6.85 -19.14 0.10
CA ASN A 244 8.18 -19.68 -0.16
C ASN A 244 9.23 -18.58 -0.40
N GLU A 245 8.88 -17.52 -1.15
CA GLU A 245 9.77 -16.39 -1.41
C GLU A 245 10.06 -15.60 -0.12
N ALA A 246 9.05 -15.38 0.70
CA ALA A 246 9.19 -14.73 2.00
C ALA A 246 10.08 -15.52 2.97
N GLU A 247 9.89 -16.85 3.05
CA GLU A 247 10.71 -17.73 3.89
C GLU A 247 12.19 -17.73 3.43
N LEU A 248 12.45 -17.81 2.12
CA LEU A 248 13.79 -17.73 1.55
C LEU A 248 14.46 -16.39 1.88
N THR A 249 13.71 -15.29 1.77
CA THR A 249 14.19 -13.95 2.13
C THR A 249 14.57 -13.86 3.60
N VAL A 250 13.73 -14.40 4.50
CA VAL A 250 14.01 -14.44 5.95
C VAL A 250 15.23 -15.32 6.26
N MET A 251 15.41 -16.44 5.57
CA MET A 251 16.61 -17.28 5.73
C MET A 251 17.88 -16.55 5.28
N ALA A 252 17.84 -15.86 4.14
CA ALA A 252 18.95 -15.05 3.65
C ALA A 252 19.32 -13.95 4.65
N MET A 253 18.31 -13.29 5.23
CA MET A 253 18.47 -12.31 6.32
C MET A 253 19.14 -12.92 7.55
N LYS A 254 18.61 -14.04 8.08
CA LYS A 254 19.18 -14.71 9.26
C LYS A 254 20.64 -15.10 9.03
N ARG A 255 21.00 -15.60 7.84
CA ARG A 255 22.38 -15.96 7.48
C ARG A 255 23.30 -14.75 7.39
N LYS A 256 22.84 -13.65 6.78
CA LYS A 256 23.66 -12.45 6.54
C LYS A 256 23.82 -11.56 7.77
N PHE A 257 22.87 -11.59 8.69
CA PHE A 257 22.88 -10.74 9.89
C PHE A 257 23.14 -11.54 11.19
N GLU A 258 23.52 -12.82 11.11
CA GLU A 258 23.65 -13.72 12.28
C GLU A 258 24.56 -13.15 13.38
N ASP A 259 25.68 -12.52 13.02
CA ASP A 259 26.64 -11.92 13.97
C ASP A 259 26.11 -10.63 14.60
N LEU A 260 25.36 -9.82 13.84
CA LEU A 260 24.69 -8.60 14.35
C LEU A 260 23.51 -8.91 15.26
N ILE A 261 22.81 -10.01 14.99
CA ILE A 261 21.70 -10.53 15.81
C ILE A 261 22.23 -11.06 17.16
N LYS A 262 23.36 -11.77 17.15
CA LYS A 262 24.05 -12.24 18.36
C LYS A 262 24.60 -11.08 19.20
N ASP A 263 25.16 -10.06 18.56
CA ASP A 263 25.68 -8.88 19.26
C ASP A 263 24.57 -7.97 19.84
N LYS A 264 23.41 -7.81 19.18
CA LYS A 264 22.26 -7.07 19.75
C LYS A 264 21.67 -7.73 21.01
N ALA A 265 21.67 -9.07 21.07
CA ALA A 265 21.26 -9.79 22.27
C ALA A 265 22.25 -9.62 23.44
N ALA A 266 23.51 -9.27 23.14
CA ALA A 266 24.56 -8.99 24.12
C ALA A 266 24.71 -7.49 24.48
N LEU A 267 24.31 -6.57 23.59
CA LEU A 267 24.48 -5.12 23.73
C LEU A 267 23.16 -4.39 24.01
N SER A 268 22.84 -4.30 25.29
CA SER A 268 21.95 -3.28 25.85
C SER A 268 22.66 -1.92 25.97
N ILE A 269 23.45 -1.49 24.97
CA ILE A 269 24.20 -0.22 25.04
C ILE A 269 24.19 0.54 23.71
N ASN A 270 23.57 1.73 23.79
CA ASN A 270 23.64 2.93 22.96
C ASN A 270 23.70 2.76 21.41
N THR A 271 22.52 2.61 20.81
CA THR A 271 22.23 2.44 19.38
C THR A 271 22.62 3.63 18.47
N GLU A 272 22.94 4.79 19.03
CA GLU A 272 23.13 6.03 18.27
C GLU A 272 24.54 6.17 17.67
N GLU A 273 25.59 5.76 18.39
CA GLU A 273 26.98 5.78 17.89
C GLU A 273 27.23 4.72 16.80
N ALA A 274 26.60 3.55 16.94
CA ALA A 274 26.70 2.46 15.97
C ALA A 274 26.06 2.83 14.62
N LYS A 275 24.93 3.55 14.63
CA LYS A 275 24.29 4.09 13.42
C LYS A 275 25.20 5.09 12.69
N LYS A 276 25.80 6.02 13.44
CA LYS A 276 26.65 7.09 12.89
C LYS A 276 27.94 6.57 12.24
N LEU A 277 28.52 5.51 12.80
CA LEU A 277 29.69 4.82 12.22
C LEU A 277 29.32 4.03 10.95
N GLY A 278 28.17 3.35 10.93
CA GLY A 278 27.68 2.61 9.76
C GLY A 278 27.37 3.49 8.55
N LEU A 279 26.75 4.66 8.77
CA LEU A 279 26.45 5.62 7.71
C LEU A 279 27.71 6.16 7.02
N ARG A 280 28.75 6.51 7.79
CA ARG A 280 30.02 6.99 7.24
C ARG A 280 30.75 5.92 6.43
N ALA A 281 30.66 4.67 6.84
CA ALA A 281 31.24 3.55 6.09
C ALA A 281 30.48 3.31 4.76
N PHE A 282 29.15 3.41 4.79
CA PHE A 282 28.30 3.25 3.61
C PHE A 282 28.49 4.34 2.55
N SER A 283 28.54 5.62 2.93
CA SER A 283 28.73 6.70 1.95
C SER A 283 30.07 6.56 1.24
N LYS A 284 31.10 6.09 1.94
CA LYS A 284 32.43 5.81 1.37
C LYS A 284 32.42 4.58 0.45
N ALA A 285 31.67 3.54 0.79
CA ALA A 285 31.49 2.34 -0.04
C ALA A 285 30.68 2.62 -1.31
N LYS A 286 29.62 3.43 -1.21
CA LYS A 286 28.82 3.90 -2.35
C LYS A 286 29.67 4.74 -3.31
N GLU A 287 30.47 5.67 -2.80
CA GLU A 287 31.39 6.47 -3.60
C GLU A 287 32.43 5.60 -4.33
N THR A 288 32.95 4.54 -3.69
CA THR A 288 33.90 3.61 -4.34
C THR A 288 33.22 2.74 -5.40
N LEU A 289 31.99 2.29 -5.18
CA LEU A 289 31.20 1.55 -6.17
C LEU A 289 30.82 2.41 -7.38
N GLU A 290 30.35 3.64 -7.16
CA GLU A 290 30.02 4.59 -8.22
C GLU A 290 31.26 4.95 -9.06
N ASN A 291 32.42 5.14 -8.41
CA ASN A 291 33.68 5.36 -9.10
C ASN A 291 34.17 4.12 -9.88
N ALA A 292 33.96 2.91 -9.35
CA ALA A 292 34.29 1.67 -10.04
C ALA A 292 33.39 1.44 -11.27
N ILE A 293 32.08 1.72 -11.15
CA ILE A 293 31.12 1.61 -12.25
C ILE A 293 31.39 2.65 -13.33
N LYS A 294 31.76 3.88 -12.93
CA LYS A 294 32.16 4.94 -13.86
C LYS A 294 33.45 4.58 -14.60
N GLY A 295 34.46 4.08 -13.87
CA GLY A 295 35.70 3.58 -14.48
C GLY A 295 35.48 2.41 -15.45
N ALA A 296 34.53 1.51 -15.15
CA ALA A 296 34.15 0.42 -16.05
C ALA A 296 33.41 0.92 -17.30
N LYS A 297 32.53 1.92 -17.18
CA LYS A 297 31.87 2.56 -18.33
C LYS A 297 32.86 3.31 -19.22
N ASP A 298 33.81 4.03 -18.63
CA ASP A 298 34.84 4.77 -19.37
C ASP A 298 35.83 3.84 -20.08
N ALA A 299 36.02 2.60 -19.59
CA ALA A 299 36.83 1.57 -20.23
C ALA A 299 36.10 0.84 -21.38
N ILE A 300 34.76 0.81 -21.36
CA ILE A 300 33.93 0.20 -22.41
C ILE A 300 33.60 1.22 -23.54
N GLY A 301 33.70 2.52 -23.25
CA GLY A 301 33.54 3.60 -24.22
C GLY A 301 34.80 3.99 -25.01
N LYS A 302 35.89 3.22 -24.94
CA LYS A 302 37.13 3.40 -25.71
C LYS A 302 37.35 2.28 -26.71
#